data_AF-I4M7T7-F1
#
_entry.id   AF-I4M7T7-F1
#
_cell.length_a   1.000
_cell.length_b   1.000
_cell.length_c   1.000
_cell.angle_alpha   90.00
_cell.angle_beta   90.00
_cell.angle_gamma   90.00
#
_symmetry.space_group_name_H-M   'P 1'
#
loop_
_entity.id
_entity.type
_entity.pdbx_description
1 polymer ?
#
loop_
_entity_poly.entity_id
_entity_poly.type
_entity_poly.pdbx_seq_one_letter_code
_entity_poly.pdbx_strand_id
1 'polypeptide(L)'
;MAKQREQSLLFDAPGPKALRKIRVANIIAACVFALFVIAVLMRLSNPPEGENQLSSVLWNPAIETEAWVDFYLPGLWMTLKASMLAVVGSIIFGLFFGLCRLLPNFIIRSISAVIVEFCRAVPVLMLMIFLWRAFALSGMKEASYWAVVLALIMYNGSVVAELVRAGVGNLPNGQREASLALGLSEYQSLTQIEMPQAIIAMMPAAVTQLVVVLKDTALGSIIMYTDLLQESRRLGSMYFNILQTLSVAAVIYFLICLALSWFAEWLPAHLKNRTAAPTEADPVAPIAIMDPSNVNQMAVADEVKELPYGGTPRKYHVHHRGTNASIHHWRRTRYIQGYDEHHLKTGDETEENLKNAQSNFGNKSKNKPKDNHKDIKKDNPKA
;
A
#
# COMPACT_ATOMS: atom_id res chain seq x y z
N MET A 1 12.62 -2.17 -7.68
CA MET A 1 12.06 -3.14 -8.65
C MET A 1 11.37 -4.35 -7.99
N ALA A 2 11.74 -4.79 -6.78
CA ALA A 2 11.07 -5.91 -6.10
C ALA A 2 9.62 -5.61 -5.67
N LYS A 3 9.31 -4.38 -5.23
CA LYS A 3 7.99 -3.98 -4.73
C LYS A 3 6.86 -4.00 -5.78
N GLN A 4 7.19 -3.98 -7.07
CA GLN A 4 6.19 -4.10 -8.15
C GLN A 4 5.80 -5.55 -8.46
N ARG A 5 6.59 -6.56 -8.06
CA ARG A 5 6.27 -7.97 -8.36
C ARG A 5 5.17 -8.53 -7.47
N GLU A 6 5.05 -8.11 -6.21
CA GLU A 6 4.03 -8.63 -5.29
C GLU A 6 2.60 -8.18 -5.66
N GLN A 7 2.43 -6.97 -6.22
CA GLN A 7 1.12 -6.51 -6.72
C GLN A 7 0.64 -7.23 -7.99
N SER A 8 1.53 -7.93 -8.71
CA SER A 8 1.18 -8.67 -9.93
C SER A 8 0.52 -10.03 -9.70
N LEU A 9 0.37 -10.46 -8.44
CA LEU A 9 -0.21 -11.76 -8.10
C LEU A 9 -1.75 -11.78 -8.13
N LEU A 10 -2.42 -10.60 -8.09
CA LEU A 10 -3.88 -10.50 -8.16
C LEU A 10 -4.39 -9.94 -9.50
N PHE A 11 -3.55 -9.21 -10.22
CA PHE A 11 -3.87 -8.64 -11.53
C PHE A 11 -2.82 -9.11 -12.53
N ASP A 12 -3.26 -9.82 -13.58
CA ASP A 12 -2.40 -10.17 -14.71
C ASP A 12 -1.68 -8.92 -15.23
N ALA A 13 -0.38 -9.07 -15.52
CA ALA A 13 0.41 -7.98 -16.07
C ALA A 13 -0.28 -7.48 -17.36
N PRO A 14 -0.61 -6.17 -17.45
CA PRO A 14 -1.34 -5.66 -18.59
C PRO A 14 -0.53 -5.88 -19.87
N GLY A 15 -1.12 -6.55 -20.85
CA GLY A 15 -0.48 -6.79 -22.14
C GLY A 15 -0.12 -5.48 -22.88
N PRO A 16 0.66 -5.54 -23.97
CA PRO A 16 1.19 -4.33 -24.66
C PRO A 16 0.09 -3.38 -25.15
N LYS A 17 -1.08 -3.91 -25.53
CA LYS A 17 -2.25 -3.09 -25.90
C LYS A 17 -2.90 -2.42 -24.67
N ALA A 18 -2.94 -3.10 -23.53
CA ALA A 18 -3.46 -2.54 -22.28
C ALA A 18 -2.53 -1.43 -21.76
N LEU A 19 -1.21 -1.61 -21.83
CA LEU A 19 -0.24 -0.56 -21.49
C LEU A 19 -0.38 0.70 -22.35
N ARG A 20 -0.64 0.54 -23.66
CA ARG A 20 -0.93 1.69 -24.54
C ARG A 20 -2.21 2.41 -24.12
N LYS A 21 -3.29 1.68 -23.81
CA LYS A 21 -4.56 2.26 -23.32
C LYS A 21 -4.37 2.99 -21.99
N ILE A 22 -3.63 2.41 -21.05
CA ILE A 22 -3.31 3.05 -19.75
C ILE A 22 -2.52 4.34 -19.97
N ARG A 23 -1.52 4.33 -20.86
CA ARG A 23 -0.74 5.54 -21.14
C ARG A 23 -1.60 6.64 -21.76
N VAL A 24 -2.45 6.30 -22.73
CA VAL A 24 -3.38 7.24 -23.35
C VAL A 24 -4.37 7.77 -22.31
N ALA A 25 -4.94 6.91 -21.47
CA ALA A 25 -5.84 7.30 -20.39
C ALA A 25 -5.16 8.24 -19.38
N ASN A 26 -3.91 7.95 -18.98
CA ASN A 26 -3.15 8.81 -18.08
C ASN A 26 -2.82 10.17 -18.69
N ILE A 27 -2.49 10.22 -19.99
CA ILE A 27 -2.26 11.49 -20.69
C ILE A 27 -3.56 12.29 -20.76
N ILE A 28 -4.68 11.66 -21.13
CA ILE A 28 -5.99 12.33 -21.16
C ILE A 28 -6.34 12.83 -19.76
N ALA A 29 -6.18 12.02 -18.72
CA ALA A 29 -6.43 12.42 -17.34
C ALA A 29 -5.53 13.59 -16.90
N ALA A 30 -4.25 13.57 -17.26
CA ALA A 30 -3.31 14.66 -16.98
C ALA A 30 -3.70 15.94 -17.72
N CYS A 31 -4.12 15.86 -19.00
CA CYS A 31 -4.60 17.00 -19.77
C CYS A 31 -5.89 17.58 -19.18
N VAL A 32 -6.86 16.73 -18.81
CA VAL A 32 -8.11 17.14 -18.16
C VAL A 32 -7.82 17.81 -16.81
N PHE A 33 -6.91 17.25 -16.02
CA PHE A 33 -6.50 17.83 -14.74
C PHE A 33 -5.80 19.18 -14.94
N ALA A 34 -4.88 19.30 -15.91
CA ALA A 34 -4.23 20.55 -16.22
C ALA A 34 -5.23 21.62 -16.69
N LEU A 35 -6.19 21.24 -17.55
CA LEU A 35 -7.26 22.14 -18.00
C LEU A 35 -8.14 22.60 -16.83
N PHE A 36 -8.46 21.69 -15.89
CA PHE A 36 -9.18 22.04 -14.68
C PHE A 36 -8.40 23.03 -13.81
N VAL A 37 -7.11 22.79 -13.57
CA VAL A 37 -6.24 23.70 -12.81
C VAL A 37 -6.15 25.07 -13.50
N ILE A 38 -5.98 25.11 -14.82
CA ILE A 38 -5.95 26.35 -15.59
C ILE A 38 -7.29 27.09 -15.47
N ALA A 39 -8.43 26.39 -15.59
CA ALA A 39 -9.75 26.98 -15.43
C ALA A 39 -9.94 27.59 -14.03
N VAL A 40 -9.48 26.90 -12.99
CA VAL A 40 -9.47 27.40 -11.60
C VAL A 40 -8.59 28.65 -11.48
N LEU A 41 -7.36 28.62 -11.99
CA LEU A 41 -6.45 29.77 -11.93
C LEU A 41 -6.98 30.98 -12.72
N MET A 42 -7.56 30.75 -13.90
CA MET A 42 -8.22 31.81 -14.68
C MET A 42 -9.41 32.40 -13.92
N ARG A 43 -10.20 31.55 -13.24
CA ARG A 43 -11.33 32.00 -12.42
C ARG A 43 -10.90 32.77 -11.18
N LEU A 44 -9.79 32.39 -10.54
CA LEU A 44 -9.20 33.13 -9.41
C LEU A 44 -8.56 34.45 -9.83
N SER A 45 -7.93 34.49 -11.01
CA SER A 45 -7.27 35.69 -11.53
C SER A 45 -8.29 36.73 -11.97
N ASN A 46 -9.36 36.31 -12.67
CA ASN A 46 -10.41 37.18 -13.20
C ASN A 46 -11.79 36.70 -12.71
N PRO A 47 -12.12 36.89 -11.42
CA PRO A 47 -13.47 36.64 -10.93
C PRO A 47 -14.46 37.64 -11.55
N PRO A 48 -15.69 37.22 -11.92
CA PRO A 48 -16.65 38.09 -12.60
C PRO A 48 -17.18 39.23 -11.72
N GLU A 49 -17.12 39.08 -10.39
CA GLU A 49 -17.53 40.07 -9.39
C GLU A 49 -16.54 40.07 -8.20
N GLY A 50 -15.28 40.45 -8.44
CA GLY A 50 -14.31 40.54 -7.34
C GLY A 50 -12.92 41.02 -7.77
N GLU A 51 -12.04 41.16 -6.77
CA GLU A 51 -10.63 41.46 -6.99
C GLU A 51 -9.84 40.20 -7.34
N ASN A 52 -8.72 40.39 -8.05
CA ASN A 52 -7.79 39.32 -8.37
C ASN A 52 -7.26 38.67 -7.08
N GLN A 53 -7.70 37.43 -6.82
CA GLN A 53 -7.36 36.68 -5.61
C GLN A 53 -5.88 36.24 -5.57
N LEU A 54 -5.21 36.29 -6.72
CA LEU A 54 -3.77 36.01 -6.86
C LEU A 54 -2.91 37.27 -6.71
N SER A 55 -3.50 38.44 -6.45
CA SER A 55 -2.74 39.68 -6.24
C SER A 55 -1.82 39.57 -5.02
N SER A 56 -0.58 40.05 -5.14
CA SER A 56 0.42 39.97 -4.07
C SER A 56 -0.02 40.66 -2.77
N VAL A 57 -0.84 41.70 -2.87
CA VAL A 57 -1.32 42.49 -1.72
C VAL A 57 -2.15 41.63 -0.76
N LEU A 58 -2.97 40.70 -1.26
CA LEU A 58 -3.81 39.84 -0.43
C LEU A 58 -3.00 38.77 0.35
N TRP A 59 -1.77 38.49 -0.08
CA TRP A 59 -0.88 37.53 0.56
C TRP A 59 -0.06 38.12 1.70
N ASN A 60 0.15 39.44 1.73
CA ASN A 60 0.97 40.09 2.77
C ASN A 60 0.51 39.74 4.19
N PRO A 61 -0.78 39.90 4.55
CA PRO A 61 -1.23 39.60 5.92
C PRO A 61 -1.18 38.10 6.26
N ALA A 62 -1.08 37.22 5.27
CA ALA A 62 -0.95 35.78 5.48
C ALA A 62 0.50 35.32 5.69
N ILE A 63 1.49 36.14 5.31
CA ILE A 63 2.92 35.81 5.35
C ILE A 63 3.65 36.61 6.44
N GLU A 64 3.10 37.76 6.85
CA GLU A 64 3.64 38.60 7.92
C GLU A 64 3.87 37.86 9.24
N THR A 65 4.91 38.27 9.96
CA THR A 65 5.33 37.64 11.22
C THR A 65 4.21 37.60 12.27
N GLU A 66 3.36 38.63 12.32
CA GLU A 66 2.22 38.69 13.24
C GLU A 66 1.24 37.53 13.02
N ALA A 67 0.95 37.20 11.76
CA ALA A 67 0.11 36.04 11.43
C ALA A 67 0.68 34.71 11.96
N TRP A 68 2.01 34.56 11.89
CA TRP A 68 2.68 33.37 12.41
C TRP A 68 2.64 33.27 13.92
N VAL A 69 2.97 34.37 14.61
CA VAL A 69 3.06 34.41 16.07
C VAL A 69 1.68 34.31 16.73
N ASP A 70 0.68 35.00 16.18
CA ASP A 70 -0.63 35.15 16.83
C ASP A 70 -1.66 34.10 16.40
N PHE A 71 -1.49 33.50 15.22
CA PHE A 71 -2.49 32.58 14.64
C PHE A 71 -1.90 31.21 14.27
N TYR A 72 -0.93 31.13 13.35
CA TYR A 72 -0.48 29.83 12.84
C TYR A 72 0.23 28.98 13.88
N LEU A 73 1.20 29.52 14.63
CA LEU A 73 1.94 28.76 15.63
C LEU A 73 1.06 28.35 16.82
N PRO A 74 0.22 29.23 17.41
CA PRO A 74 -0.71 28.82 18.45
C PRO A 74 -1.74 27.78 17.99
N GLY A 75 -2.32 27.96 16.81
CA GLY A 75 -3.28 27.00 16.24
C GLY A 75 -2.61 25.65 15.94
N LEU A 76 -1.38 25.68 15.43
CA LEU A 76 -0.58 24.48 15.21
C LEU A 76 -0.26 23.77 16.53
N TRP A 77 0.12 24.52 17.57
CA TRP A 77 0.39 23.97 18.89
C TRP A 77 -0.84 23.26 19.45
N MET A 78 -2.03 23.87 19.35
CA MET A 78 -3.27 23.25 19.78
C MET A 78 -3.58 21.98 18.98
N THR A 79 -3.39 22.01 17.67
CA THR A 79 -3.53 20.83 16.77
C THR A 79 -2.63 19.68 17.23
N LEU A 80 -1.35 19.96 17.49
CA LEU A 80 -0.38 18.96 17.95
C LEU A 80 -0.71 18.47 19.36
N LYS A 81 -1.08 19.36 20.28
CA LYS A 81 -1.49 19.02 21.66
C LYS A 81 -2.69 18.07 21.67
N ALA A 82 -3.75 18.38 20.94
CA ALA A 82 -4.93 17.53 20.85
C ALA A 82 -4.63 16.20 20.14
N SER A 83 -3.92 16.22 19.02
CA SER A 83 -3.57 14.99 18.30
C SER A 83 -2.69 14.06 19.13
N MET A 84 -1.70 14.57 19.86
CA MET A 84 -0.81 13.76 20.70
C MET A 84 -1.58 13.07 21.83
N LEU A 85 -2.44 13.80 22.54
CA LEU A 85 -3.27 13.22 23.59
C LEU A 85 -4.29 12.22 23.02
N ALA A 86 -4.89 12.55 21.87
CA ALA A 86 -5.83 11.67 21.19
C ALA A 86 -5.17 10.38 20.73
N VAL A 87 -3.96 10.44 20.17
CA VAL A 87 -3.16 9.26 19.76
C VAL A 87 -2.89 8.35 20.94
N VAL A 88 -2.34 8.89 22.04
CA VAL A 88 -1.99 8.07 23.21
C VAL A 88 -3.26 7.45 23.80
N GLY A 89 -4.33 8.25 23.95
CA GLY A 89 -5.60 7.78 24.45
C GLY A 89 -6.26 6.73 23.55
N SER A 90 -6.19 6.88 22.22
CA SER A 90 -6.76 5.90 21.28
C SER A 90 -5.96 4.60 21.23
N ILE A 91 -4.64 4.63 21.40
CA ILE A 91 -3.85 3.40 21.58
C ILE A 91 -4.28 2.68 22.86
N ILE A 92 -4.37 3.39 24.00
CA ILE A 92 -4.79 2.79 25.27
C ILE A 92 -6.22 2.22 25.17
N PHE A 93 -7.16 3.01 24.66
CA PHE A 93 -8.55 2.60 24.44
C PHE A 93 -8.62 1.38 23.52
N GLY A 94 -7.90 1.42 22.39
CA GLY A 94 -7.94 0.38 21.38
C GLY A 94 -7.31 -0.93 21.84
N LEU A 95 -6.17 -0.87 22.54
CA LEU A 95 -5.54 -2.05 23.12
C LEU A 95 -6.44 -2.69 24.19
N PHE A 96 -7.03 -1.86 25.06
CA PHE A 96 -7.94 -2.33 26.12
C PHE A 96 -9.17 -3.03 25.54
N PHE A 97 -9.96 -2.34 24.70
CA PHE A 97 -11.19 -2.91 24.13
C PHE A 97 -10.91 -3.99 23.07
N GLY A 98 -9.79 -3.90 22.36
CA GLY A 98 -9.33 -4.94 21.44
C GLY A 98 -9.05 -6.25 22.18
N LEU A 99 -8.33 -6.19 23.30
CA LEU A 99 -8.10 -7.35 24.16
C LEU A 99 -9.43 -7.89 24.73
N CYS A 100 -10.28 -7.02 25.28
CA CYS A 100 -11.56 -7.44 25.86
C CYS A 100 -12.47 -8.16 24.86
N ARG A 101 -12.40 -7.83 23.56
CA ARG A 101 -13.16 -8.53 22.51
C ARG A 101 -12.61 -9.90 22.13
N LEU A 102 -11.34 -10.15 22.39
CA LEU A 102 -10.68 -11.43 22.13
C LEU A 102 -10.82 -12.40 23.30
N LEU A 103 -11.24 -11.92 24.48
CA LEU A 103 -11.46 -12.77 25.65
C LEU A 103 -12.58 -13.79 25.43
N PRO A 104 -12.48 -14.99 26.05
CA PRO A 104 -13.51 -16.03 25.95
C PRO A 104 -14.80 -15.67 26.68
N ASN A 105 -14.78 -14.74 27.64
CA ASN A 105 -15.96 -14.33 28.40
C ASN A 105 -16.96 -13.57 27.51
N PHE A 106 -18.13 -14.18 27.30
CA PHE A 106 -19.19 -13.63 26.46
C PHE A 106 -19.64 -12.22 26.88
N ILE A 107 -19.75 -11.93 28.18
CA ILE A 107 -20.25 -10.65 28.68
C ILE A 107 -19.26 -9.52 28.33
N ILE A 108 -17.99 -9.70 28.69
CA ILE A 108 -16.94 -8.72 28.45
C ILE A 108 -16.79 -8.46 26.95
N ARG A 109 -16.80 -9.54 26.15
CA ARG A 109 -16.72 -9.46 24.70
C ARG A 109 -17.89 -8.68 24.10
N SER A 110 -19.10 -8.93 24.56
CA SER A 110 -20.32 -8.30 24.01
C SER A 110 -20.40 -6.82 24.37
N ILE A 111 -20.12 -6.45 25.62
CA ILE A 111 -20.07 -5.03 26.05
C ILE A 111 -19.01 -4.28 25.25
N SER A 112 -17.83 -4.87 25.11
CA SER A 112 -16.73 -4.26 24.35
C SER A 112 -17.05 -4.14 22.87
N ALA A 113 -17.75 -5.13 22.29
CA ALA A 113 -18.22 -5.07 20.90
C ALA A 113 -19.20 -3.92 20.70
N VAL A 114 -20.21 -3.77 21.57
CA VAL A 114 -21.19 -2.68 21.48
C VAL A 114 -20.51 -1.31 21.57
N ILE A 115 -19.59 -1.12 22.52
CA ILE A 115 -18.85 0.15 22.67
C ILE A 115 -18.03 0.46 21.40
N VAL A 116 -17.25 -0.51 20.92
CA VAL A 116 -16.39 -0.32 19.74
C VAL A 116 -17.22 -0.09 18.48
N GLU A 117 -18.29 -0.85 18.28
CA GLU A 117 -19.19 -0.72 17.12
C GLU A 117 -19.92 0.63 17.14
N PHE A 118 -20.41 1.08 18.30
CA PHE A 118 -21.00 2.40 18.44
C PHE A 118 -20.03 3.52 18.08
N CYS A 119 -18.82 3.51 18.67
CA CYS A 119 -17.80 4.53 18.41
C CYS A 119 -17.38 4.62 16.94
N ARG A 120 -17.41 3.50 16.21
CA ARG A 120 -17.11 3.45 14.76
C ARG A 120 -18.30 3.80 13.88
N ALA A 121 -19.52 3.49 14.32
CA ALA A 121 -20.74 3.74 13.55
C ALA A 121 -21.15 5.21 13.59
N VAL A 122 -20.89 5.90 14.70
CA VAL A 122 -21.22 7.30 14.87
C VAL A 122 -20.16 8.17 14.16
N PRO A 123 -20.57 9.12 13.29
CA PRO A 123 -19.64 10.08 12.71
C PRO A 123 -18.91 10.87 13.82
N VAL A 124 -17.57 10.90 13.75
CA VAL A 124 -16.74 11.53 14.80
C VAL A 124 -17.10 13.00 15.03
N LEU A 125 -17.45 13.73 13.98
CA LEU A 125 -17.91 15.12 14.09
C LEU A 125 -19.19 15.24 14.93
N MET A 126 -20.14 14.31 14.78
CA MET A 126 -21.33 14.32 15.63
C MET A 126 -20.97 14.05 17.09
N LEU A 127 -20.07 13.09 17.33
CA LEU A 127 -19.58 12.81 18.68
C LEU A 127 -18.94 14.06 19.31
N MET A 128 -18.14 14.81 18.55
CA MET A 128 -17.56 16.10 18.99
C MET A 128 -18.66 17.10 19.38
N ILE A 129 -19.69 17.27 18.55
CA ILE A 129 -20.79 18.22 18.82
C ILE A 129 -21.56 17.84 20.10
N PHE A 130 -21.89 16.56 20.27
CA PHE A 130 -22.61 16.10 21.46
C PHE A 130 -21.78 16.24 22.74
N LEU A 131 -20.51 15.83 22.71
CA LEU A 131 -19.60 15.97 23.85
C LEU A 131 -19.37 17.44 24.21
N TRP A 132 -19.18 18.29 23.21
CA TRP A 132 -19.04 19.73 23.42
C TRP A 132 -20.28 20.32 24.09
N ARG A 133 -21.48 19.98 23.59
CA ARG A 133 -22.74 20.43 24.19
C ARG A 133 -22.85 19.95 25.64
N ALA A 134 -22.52 18.70 25.93
CA ALA A 134 -22.56 18.13 27.27
C ALA A 134 -21.59 18.83 28.23
N PHE A 135 -20.34 19.06 27.81
CA PHE A 135 -19.32 19.73 28.63
C PHE A 135 -19.58 21.23 28.80
N ALA A 136 -20.15 21.89 27.80
CA ALA A 136 -20.56 23.28 27.92
C ALA A 136 -21.69 23.43 28.96
N LEU A 137 -22.67 22.52 28.96
CA LEU A 137 -23.76 22.51 29.95
C LEU A 137 -23.27 22.19 31.37
N SER A 138 -22.22 21.38 31.53
CA SER A 138 -21.63 21.10 32.84
C SER A 138 -20.68 22.20 33.35
N GLY A 139 -20.45 23.26 32.56
CA GLY A 139 -19.54 24.35 32.92
C GLY A 139 -18.06 23.97 32.89
N MET A 140 -17.70 22.89 32.18
CA MET A 140 -16.29 22.49 32.04
C MET A 140 -15.49 23.54 31.27
N LYS A 141 -14.33 23.90 31.83
CA LYS A 141 -13.34 24.73 31.12
C LYS A 141 -12.82 23.98 29.89
N GLU A 142 -12.56 24.71 28.82
CA GLU A 142 -12.04 24.14 27.56
C GLU A 142 -12.92 23.02 26.98
N ALA A 143 -14.25 23.16 27.07
CA ALA A 143 -15.22 22.17 26.58
C ALA A 143 -14.94 21.70 25.14
N SER A 144 -14.58 22.62 24.23
CA SER A 144 -14.26 22.27 22.84
C SER A 144 -13.01 21.40 22.72
N TYR A 145 -11.96 21.67 23.51
CA TYR A 145 -10.73 20.86 23.50
C TYR A 145 -11.01 19.43 23.95
N TRP A 146 -11.69 19.26 25.09
CA TRP A 146 -12.02 17.93 25.62
C TRP A 146 -12.97 17.15 24.72
N ALA A 147 -13.92 17.84 24.07
CA ALA A 147 -14.81 17.22 23.11
C ALA A 147 -14.06 16.68 21.89
N VAL A 148 -13.13 17.45 21.32
CA VAL A 148 -12.27 16.99 20.22
C VAL A 148 -11.43 15.80 20.67
N VAL A 149 -10.71 15.92 21.78
CA VAL A 149 -9.80 14.88 22.26
C VAL A 149 -10.55 13.57 22.54
N LEU A 150 -11.65 13.62 23.30
CA LEU A 150 -12.39 12.41 23.66
C LEU A 150 -13.08 11.77 22.45
N ALA A 151 -13.65 12.58 21.55
CA ALA A 151 -14.23 12.04 20.32
C ALA A 151 -13.18 11.33 19.46
N LEU A 152 -12.00 11.93 19.31
CA LEU A 152 -10.89 11.32 18.57
C LEU A 152 -10.38 10.06 19.26
N ILE A 153 -10.28 10.03 20.60
CA ILE A 153 -9.90 8.83 21.36
C ILE A 153 -10.88 7.69 21.11
N MET A 154 -12.19 7.96 21.22
CA MET A 154 -13.22 6.95 21.06
C MET A 154 -13.26 6.41 19.63
N TYR A 155 -13.28 7.29 18.63
CA TYR A 155 -13.31 6.89 17.23
C TYR A 155 -12.03 6.18 16.81
N ASN A 156 -10.86 6.80 16.97
CA ASN A 156 -9.60 6.17 16.56
C ASN A 156 -9.26 4.96 17.42
N GLY A 157 -9.63 4.98 18.71
CA GLY A 157 -9.43 3.82 19.60
C GLY A 157 -10.28 2.63 19.18
N SER A 158 -11.52 2.86 18.73
CA SER A 158 -12.34 1.78 18.17
C SER A 158 -11.77 1.20 16.87
N VAL A 159 -11.12 2.03 16.03
CA VAL A 159 -10.37 1.57 14.85
C VAL A 159 -9.15 0.74 15.27
N VAL A 160 -8.39 1.19 16.27
CA VAL A 160 -7.25 0.43 16.82
C VAL A 160 -7.70 -0.89 17.45
N ALA A 161 -8.84 -0.93 18.15
CA ALA A 161 -9.40 -2.17 18.69
C ALA A 161 -9.72 -3.20 17.60
N GLU A 162 -10.31 -2.76 16.48
CA GLU A 162 -10.55 -3.62 15.32
C GLU A 162 -9.25 -4.07 14.67
N LEU A 163 -8.25 -3.19 14.59
CA LEU A 163 -6.94 -3.52 14.05
C LEU A 163 -6.25 -4.61 14.89
N VAL A 164 -6.29 -4.52 16.22
CA VAL A 164 -5.75 -5.55 17.13
C VAL A 164 -6.49 -6.87 16.95
N ARG A 165 -7.83 -6.84 16.91
CA ARG A 165 -8.66 -8.03 16.73
C ARG A 165 -8.38 -8.72 15.39
N ALA A 166 -8.31 -7.94 14.30
CA ALA A 166 -7.95 -8.45 12.98
C ALA A 166 -6.51 -8.95 12.93
N GLY A 167 -5.61 -8.27 13.64
CA GLY A 167 -4.21 -8.67 13.81
C GLY A 167 -4.10 -10.06 14.40
N VAL A 168 -4.71 -10.31 15.55
CA VAL A 168 -4.74 -11.63 16.20
C VAL A 168 -5.39 -12.68 15.30
N GLY A 169 -6.51 -12.34 14.65
CA GLY A 169 -7.19 -13.25 13.73
C GLY A 169 -6.40 -13.62 12.47
N ASN A 170 -5.34 -12.87 12.14
CA ASN A 170 -4.47 -13.13 11.00
C ASN A 170 -3.21 -13.92 11.36
N LEU A 171 -2.99 -14.25 12.64
CA LEU A 171 -1.90 -15.14 13.03
C LEU A 171 -2.15 -16.59 12.58
N PRO A 172 -1.10 -17.36 12.26
CA PRO A 172 -1.23 -18.79 12.01
C PRO A 172 -1.81 -19.51 13.23
N ASN A 173 -2.86 -20.31 13.02
CA ASN A 173 -3.54 -21.06 14.09
C ASN A 173 -2.58 -21.96 14.91
N GLY A 174 -1.48 -22.42 14.30
CA GLY A 174 -0.45 -23.22 14.96
C GLY A 174 0.18 -22.56 16.20
N GLN A 175 0.21 -21.22 16.29
CA GLN A 175 0.68 -20.51 17.48
C GLN A 175 -0.19 -20.80 18.70
N ARG A 176 -1.52 -20.75 18.50
CA ARG A 176 -2.50 -21.06 19.55
C ARG A 176 -2.56 -22.55 19.85
N GLU A 177 -2.44 -23.41 18.86
CA GLU A 177 -2.41 -24.86 19.08
C GLU A 177 -1.17 -25.28 19.89
N ALA A 178 0.00 -24.72 19.58
CA ALA A 178 1.24 -24.99 20.31
C ALA A 178 1.21 -24.48 21.75
N SER A 179 0.68 -23.28 22.00
CA SER A 179 0.57 -22.71 23.34
C SER A 179 -0.34 -23.55 24.25
N LEU A 180 -1.49 -23.98 23.73
CA LEU A 180 -2.44 -24.84 24.44
C LEU A 180 -1.84 -26.23 24.70
N ALA A 181 -1.08 -26.79 23.75
CA ALA A 181 -0.38 -28.06 23.93
C ALA A 181 0.72 -28.00 25.01
N LEU A 182 1.31 -26.82 25.23
CA LEU A 182 2.25 -26.54 26.32
C LEU A 182 1.56 -26.28 27.68
N GLY A 183 0.23 -26.39 27.75
CA GLY A 183 -0.55 -26.24 28.99
C GLY A 183 -0.90 -24.80 29.34
N LEU A 184 -0.69 -23.83 28.43
CA LEU A 184 -1.16 -22.47 28.64
C LEU A 184 -2.69 -22.40 28.53
N SER A 185 -3.31 -21.59 29.37
CA SER A 185 -4.72 -21.24 29.21
C SER A 185 -4.94 -20.36 27.97
N GLU A 186 -6.16 -20.30 27.44
CA GLU A 186 -6.50 -19.42 26.31
C GLU A 186 -6.16 -17.95 26.59
N TYR A 187 -6.35 -17.51 27.84
CA TYR A 187 -5.98 -16.16 28.27
C TYR A 187 -4.47 -15.93 28.23
N GLN A 188 -3.68 -16.90 28.70
CA GLN A 188 -2.22 -16.83 28.65
C GLN A 188 -1.71 -16.89 27.20
N SER A 189 -2.25 -17.78 26.36
CA SER A 189 -1.95 -17.81 24.92
C SER A 189 -2.19 -16.44 24.29
N LEU A 190 -3.38 -15.89 24.51
CA LEU A 190 -3.78 -14.62 23.92
C LEU A 190 -2.87 -13.47 24.38
N THR A 191 -2.65 -13.31 25.69
CA THR A 191 -1.95 -12.14 26.24
C THR A 191 -0.44 -12.23 26.14
N GLN A 192 0.15 -13.42 26.23
CA GLN A 192 1.60 -13.60 26.24
C GLN A 192 2.18 -13.89 24.86
N ILE A 193 1.39 -14.47 23.94
CA ILE A 193 1.89 -14.95 22.65
C ILE A 193 1.19 -14.21 21.50
N GLU A 194 -0.12 -14.35 21.35
CA GLU A 194 -0.84 -13.87 20.16
C GLU A 194 -0.90 -12.33 20.08
N MET A 195 -1.25 -11.68 21.19
CA MET A 195 -1.48 -10.23 21.22
C MET A 195 -0.19 -9.41 21.01
N PRO A 196 0.96 -9.70 21.66
CA PRO A 196 2.22 -9.02 21.38
C PRO A 196 2.66 -9.15 19.91
N GLN A 197 2.51 -10.35 19.33
CA GLN A 197 2.82 -10.58 17.92
C GLN A 197 1.89 -9.81 16.99
N ALA A 198 0.58 -9.79 17.30
CA ALA A 198 -0.40 -9.05 16.53
C ALA A 198 -0.16 -7.54 16.54
N ILE A 199 0.19 -6.95 17.69
CA ILE A 199 0.54 -5.52 17.78
C ILE A 199 1.72 -5.20 16.86
N ILE A 200 2.77 -6.03 16.88
CA ILE A 200 3.96 -5.81 16.05
C ILE A 200 3.59 -5.92 14.56
N ALA A 201 2.81 -6.95 14.19
CA ALA A 201 2.36 -7.15 12.82
C ALA A 201 1.48 -6.00 12.30
N MET A 202 0.68 -5.40 13.19
CA MET A 202 -0.25 -4.31 12.87
C MET A 202 0.34 -2.91 13.06
N MET A 203 1.58 -2.81 13.56
CA MET A 203 2.25 -1.54 13.80
C MET A 203 2.26 -0.61 12.58
N PRO A 204 2.52 -1.07 11.33
CA PRO A 204 2.45 -0.18 10.17
C PRO A 204 1.09 0.53 10.03
N ALA A 205 -0.01 -0.22 10.21
CA ALA A 205 -1.36 0.33 10.15
C ALA A 205 -1.64 1.26 11.34
N ALA A 206 -1.22 0.89 12.55
CA ALA A 206 -1.39 1.74 13.74
C ALA A 206 -0.66 3.09 13.60
N VAL A 207 0.52 3.09 12.97
CA VAL A 207 1.31 4.29 12.75
C VAL A 207 0.71 5.17 11.64
N THR A 208 0.11 4.57 10.60
CA THR A 208 -0.67 5.37 9.62
C THR A 208 -1.89 6.06 10.25
N GLN A 209 -2.43 5.50 11.33
CA GLN A 209 -3.53 6.13 12.06
C GLN A 209 -3.13 7.45 12.72
N LEU A 210 -1.84 7.67 13.04
CA LEU A 210 -1.35 8.94 13.60
C LEU A 210 -1.64 10.12 12.65
N VAL A 211 -1.43 9.91 11.35
CA VAL A 211 -1.68 10.92 10.32
C VAL A 211 -3.17 11.21 10.18
N VAL A 212 -4.00 10.17 10.33
CA VAL A 212 -5.47 10.31 10.31
C VAL A 212 -5.93 11.14 11.51
N VAL A 213 -5.48 10.80 12.72
CA VAL A 213 -5.83 11.55 13.95
C VAL A 213 -5.45 13.03 13.83
N LEU A 214 -4.26 13.33 13.31
CA LEU A 214 -3.81 14.71 13.13
C LEU A 214 -4.71 15.49 12.18
N LYS A 215 -5.12 14.89 11.05
CA LYS A 215 -6.04 15.53 10.10
C LYS A 215 -7.44 15.70 10.69
N ASP A 216 -7.93 14.70 11.42
CA ASP A 216 -9.27 14.72 12.01
C ASP A 216 -9.42 15.77 13.12
N THR A 217 -8.33 16.29 13.70
CA THR A 217 -8.40 17.43 14.63
C THR A 217 -9.08 18.65 13.99
N ALA A 218 -8.90 18.85 12.68
CA ALA A 218 -9.48 19.96 11.91
C ALA A 218 -11.02 19.96 11.91
N LEU A 219 -11.65 18.83 12.21
CA LEU A 219 -13.11 18.73 12.38
C LEU A 219 -13.59 19.51 13.61
N GLY A 220 -12.73 19.66 14.63
CA GLY A 220 -13.01 20.42 15.84
C GLY A 220 -13.27 21.91 15.59
N SER A 221 -12.74 22.44 14.50
CA SER A 221 -12.95 23.81 14.07
C SER A 221 -14.44 24.19 13.92
N ILE A 222 -15.35 23.22 13.72
CA ILE A 222 -16.81 23.44 13.67
C ILE A 222 -17.39 23.83 15.04
N ILE A 223 -16.81 23.33 16.14
CA ILE A 223 -17.23 23.65 17.52
C ILE A 223 -16.35 24.75 18.14
N MET A 224 -15.82 25.63 17.30
CA MET A 224 -14.95 26.76 17.69
C MET A 224 -13.68 26.32 18.44
N TYR A 225 -13.21 25.09 18.22
CA TYR A 225 -11.90 24.68 18.72
C TYR A 225 -10.81 25.44 17.95
N THR A 226 -9.91 26.10 18.67
CA THR A 226 -8.83 26.95 18.11
C THR A 226 -7.65 26.10 17.62
N ASP A 227 -7.92 25.23 16.65
CA ASP A 227 -6.89 24.51 15.90
C ASP A 227 -6.30 25.37 14.78
N LEU A 228 -5.34 24.82 14.03
CA LEU A 228 -4.67 25.52 12.93
C LEU A 228 -5.67 26.00 11.87
N LEU A 229 -6.68 25.18 11.55
CA LEU A 229 -7.71 25.54 10.58
C LEU A 229 -8.57 26.72 11.06
N GLN A 230 -9.01 26.67 12.31
CA GLN A 230 -9.86 27.70 12.90
C GLN A 230 -9.11 29.02 13.06
N GLU A 231 -7.85 28.99 13.50
CA GLU A 231 -7.02 30.19 13.60
C GLU A 231 -6.75 30.82 12.23
N SER A 232 -6.52 29.99 11.21
CA SER A 232 -6.34 30.48 9.83
C SER A 232 -7.62 31.10 9.26
N ARG A 233 -8.80 30.55 9.60
CA ARG A 233 -10.09 31.17 9.27
C ARG A 233 -10.32 32.48 10.02
N ARG A 234 -9.91 32.56 11.28
CA ARG A 234 -10.01 33.78 12.10
C ARG A 234 -9.17 34.91 11.50
N LEU A 235 -7.91 34.62 11.18
CA LEU A 235 -7.02 35.56 10.47
C LEU A 235 -7.60 35.99 9.12
N GLY A 236 -8.05 35.02 8.32
CA GLY A 236 -8.62 35.28 7.00
C GLY A 236 -9.90 36.11 7.01
N SER A 237 -10.70 36.00 8.08
CA SER A 237 -11.90 36.81 8.28
C SER A 237 -11.57 38.22 8.73
N MET A 238 -10.47 38.41 9.46
CA MET A 238 -10.02 39.73 9.95
C MET A 238 -9.53 40.62 8.80
N TYR A 239 -8.78 40.05 7.86
CA TYR A 239 -8.19 40.76 6.73
C TYR A 239 -8.91 40.52 5.39
N PHE A 240 -10.08 39.87 5.41
CA PHE A 240 -10.86 39.52 4.21
C PHE A 240 -10.09 38.71 3.14
N ASN A 241 -9.06 37.96 3.55
CA ASN A 241 -8.17 37.18 2.70
C ASN A 241 -8.19 35.68 3.06
N ILE A 242 -9.39 35.14 3.25
CA ILE A 242 -9.61 33.76 3.72
C ILE A 242 -8.99 32.70 2.82
N LEU A 243 -8.92 32.94 1.51
CA LEU A 243 -8.33 32.00 0.56
C LEU A 243 -6.82 31.87 0.78
N GLN A 244 -6.14 33.00 0.97
CA GLN A 244 -4.69 33.09 1.12
C GLN A 244 -4.27 32.48 2.47
N THR A 245 -4.98 32.82 3.56
CA THR A 245 -4.66 32.27 4.89
C THR A 245 -4.93 30.77 4.97
N LEU A 246 -6.03 30.27 4.38
CA LEU A 246 -6.30 28.84 4.29
C LEU A 246 -5.31 28.10 3.39
N SER A 247 -4.79 28.76 2.35
CA SER A 247 -3.75 28.18 1.49
C SER A 247 -2.44 27.97 2.26
N VAL A 248 -2.02 28.95 3.07
CA VAL A 248 -0.86 28.81 3.97
C VAL A 248 -1.11 27.68 4.98
N ALA A 249 -2.29 27.65 5.61
CA ALA A 249 -2.66 26.57 6.53
C ALA A 249 -2.61 25.18 5.87
N ALA A 250 -3.09 25.06 4.62
CA ALA A 250 -3.05 23.82 3.87
C ALA A 250 -1.62 23.35 3.60
N VAL A 251 -0.70 24.27 3.27
CA VAL A 251 0.73 23.96 3.13
C VAL A 251 1.33 23.49 4.46
N ILE A 252 1.01 24.16 5.57
CA ILE A 252 1.48 23.74 6.91
C ILE A 252 0.96 22.33 7.24
N TYR A 253 -0.34 22.07 7.08
CA TYR A 253 -0.92 20.73 7.27
C TYR A 253 -0.24 19.69 6.39
N PHE A 254 0.01 20.01 5.12
CA PHE A 254 0.69 19.13 4.18
C PHE A 254 2.10 18.78 4.64
N LEU A 255 2.92 19.77 5.00
CA LEU A 255 4.29 19.56 5.46
C LEU A 255 4.35 18.69 6.72
N ILE A 256 3.46 18.93 7.67
CA ILE A 256 3.41 18.17 8.93
C ILE A 256 2.92 16.75 8.69
N CYS A 257 1.87 16.57 7.89
CA CYS A 257 1.40 15.23 7.52
C CYS A 257 2.49 14.46 6.79
N LEU A 258 3.23 15.12 5.88
CA LEU A 258 4.31 14.51 5.12
C LEU A 258 5.48 14.10 6.04
N ALA A 259 5.88 14.98 6.96
CA ALA A 259 6.89 14.65 7.97
C ALA A 259 6.46 13.47 8.85
N LEU A 260 5.19 13.45 9.27
CA LEU A 260 4.63 12.36 10.07
C LEU A 260 4.50 11.06 9.26
N SER A 261 4.16 11.12 7.97
CA SER A 261 4.14 9.96 7.07
C SER A 261 5.54 9.36 6.88
N TRP A 262 6.58 10.19 6.74
CA TRP A 262 7.95 9.69 6.67
C TRP A 262 8.38 9.03 7.98
N PHE A 263 8.07 9.65 9.12
CA PHE A 263 8.27 9.02 10.43
C PHE A 263 7.50 7.70 10.53
N ALA A 264 6.29 7.67 9.98
CA ALA A 264 5.41 6.51 10.01
C ALA A 264 5.92 5.32 9.21
N GLU A 265 6.61 5.56 8.10
CA GLU A 265 7.23 4.51 7.28
C GLU A 265 8.57 4.05 7.87
N TRP A 266 9.33 4.98 8.45
CA TRP A 266 10.64 4.70 9.03
C TRP A 266 10.56 3.82 10.29
N LEU A 267 9.62 4.11 11.20
CA LEU A 267 9.52 3.44 12.50
C LEU A 267 9.30 1.91 12.39
N PRO A 268 8.33 1.40 11.60
CA PRO A 268 8.11 -0.04 11.46
C PRO A 268 9.25 -0.73 10.69
N ALA A 269 9.87 -0.06 9.71
CA ALA A 269 11.00 -0.62 8.96
C ALA A 269 12.20 -0.91 9.89
N HIS A 270 12.41 -0.07 10.90
CA HIS A 270 13.47 -0.27 11.88
C HIS A 270 13.13 -1.37 12.90
N LEU A 271 11.86 -1.51 13.28
CA LEU A 271 11.41 -2.49 14.27
C LEU A 271 11.25 -3.91 13.68
N LYS A 272 10.83 -4.04 12.42
CA LYS A 272 10.69 -5.34 11.74
C LYS A 272 12.00 -6.12 11.66
N ASN A 273 13.14 -5.43 11.58
CA ASN A 273 14.46 -6.06 11.56
C ASN A 273 14.82 -6.77 12.88
N ARG A 274 14.10 -6.50 13.97
CA ARG A 274 14.32 -7.16 15.27
C ARG A 274 13.45 -8.40 15.51
N THR A 275 12.36 -8.57 14.75
CA THR A 275 11.37 -9.64 14.97
C THR A 275 11.25 -10.61 13.80
N ALA A 276 11.74 -10.25 12.61
CA ALA A 276 11.80 -11.18 11.48
C ALA A 276 12.90 -12.24 11.71
N ALA A 277 12.57 -13.30 12.46
CA ALA A 277 13.28 -14.55 12.29
C ALA A 277 13.10 -14.99 10.83
N PRO A 278 14.15 -15.49 10.15
CA PRO A 278 13.99 -16.08 8.83
C PRO A 278 12.93 -17.18 8.95
N THR A 279 11.79 -17.00 8.28
CA THR A 279 10.85 -18.10 8.11
C THR A 279 11.51 -19.02 7.11
N GLU A 280 12.25 -20.00 7.61
CA GLU A 280 12.70 -21.12 6.80
C GLU A 280 11.42 -21.72 6.21
N ALA A 281 11.31 -21.69 4.88
CA ALA A 281 10.14 -22.23 4.21
C ALA A 281 9.93 -23.66 4.73
N ASP A 282 8.71 -24.00 5.18
CA ASP A 282 8.41 -25.34 5.67
C ASP A 282 9.07 -26.35 4.72
N PRO A 283 9.93 -27.25 5.22
CA PRO A 283 10.54 -28.26 4.39
C PRO A 283 9.41 -29.13 3.87
N VAL A 284 8.91 -28.80 2.68
CA VAL A 284 7.95 -29.62 1.95
C VAL A 284 8.66 -30.96 1.81
N ALA A 285 8.08 -32.00 2.39
CA ALA A 285 8.66 -33.33 2.35
C ALA A 285 9.07 -33.63 0.90
N PRO A 286 10.33 -34.06 0.66
CA PRO A 286 10.76 -34.35 -0.70
C PRO A 286 9.79 -35.38 -1.26
N ILE A 287 9.05 -34.98 -2.29
CA ILE A 287 8.17 -35.88 -3.03
C ILE A 287 9.05 -37.03 -3.50
N ALA A 288 8.64 -38.27 -3.23
CA ALA A 288 9.44 -39.44 -3.61
C ALA A 288 9.73 -39.40 -5.12
N ILE A 289 10.94 -39.80 -5.52
CA ILE A 289 11.40 -39.80 -6.92
C ILE A 289 10.43 -40.51 -7.88
N MET A 290 9.65 -41.47 -7.37
CA MET A 290 8.70 -42.29 -8.14
C MET A 290 7.22 -41.87 -7.97
N ASP A 291 6.93 -40.75 -7.29
CA ASP A 291 5.55 -40.29 -7.14
C ASP A 291 5.05 -39.69 -8.46
N PRO A 292 3.91 -40.16 -9.01
CA PRO A 292 3.35 -39.64 -10.26
C PRO A 292 2.92 -38.16 -10.19
N SER A 293 2.87 -37.55 -9.01
CA SER A 293 2.66 -36.11 -8.83
C SER A 293 3.94 -35.26 -9.02
N ASN A 294 5.11 -35.87 -9.14
CA ASN A 294 6.41 -35.22 -9.31
C ASN A 294 6.75 -34.97 -10.80
N VAL A 295 5.85 -34.26 -11.47
CA VAL A 295 5.86 -34.03 -12.91
C VAL A 295 7.16 -33.40 -13.40
N ASN A 296 7.78 -32.54 -12.58
CA ASN A 296 9.04 -31.87 -12.92
C ASN A 296 10.25 -32.80 -12.89
N GLN A 297 10.36 -33.72 -11.93
CA GLN A 297 11.48 -34.68 -11.91
C GLN A 297 11.32 -35.77 -12.96
N MET A 298 10.09 -36.16 -13.28
CA MET A 298 9.82 -37.06 -14.41
C MET A 298 10.22 -36.41 -15.75
N ALA A 299 9.83 -35.15 -15.98
CA ALA A 299 10.22 -34.42 -17.18
C ALA A 299 11.74 -34.26 -17.32
N VAL A 300 12.45 -33.99 -16.21
CA VAL A 300 13.93 -33.98 -16.18
C VAL A 300 14.50 -35.35 -16.55
N ALA A 301 13.95 -36.42 -15.98
CA ALA A 301 14.45 -37.77 -16.20
C ALA A 301 14.23 -38.26 -17.64
N ASP A 302 13.09 -37.91 -18.25
CA ASP A 302 12.80 -38.23 -19.64
C ASP A 302 13.68 -37.40 -20.59
N GLU A 303 13.92 -36.11 -20.31
CA GLU A 303 14.85 -35.29 -21.11
C GLU A 303 16.30 -35.81 -21.04
N VAL A 304 16.75 -36.26 -19.85
CA VAL A 304 18.09 -36.85 -19.68
C VAL A 304 18.24 -38.14 -20.50
N LYS A 305 17.17 -38.92 -20.71
CA LYS A 305 17.20 -40.09 -21.59
C LYS A 305 17.26 -39.73 -23.07
N GLU A 306 16.67 -38.60 -23.46
CA GLU A 306 16.59 -38.17 -24.87
C GLU A 306 17.85 -37.46 -25.37
N LEU A 307 18.80 -37.10 -24.49
CA LEU A 307 20.04 -36.42 -24.86
C LEU A 307 21.14 -37.42 -25.32
N PRO A 308 21.51 -37.48 -26.61
CA PRO A 308 22.43 -38.49 -27.14
C PRO A 308 23.89 -38.37 -26.69
N TYR A 309 24.27 -37.31 -25.95
CA TYR A 309 25.66 -37.06 -25.52
C TYR A 309 25.80 -36.53 -24.07
N GLY A 310 24.81 -36.76 -23.20
CA GLY A 310 24.97 -36.50 -21.75
C GLY A 310 25.17 -35.03 -21.37
N GLY A 311 24.45 -34.11 -22.01
CA GLY A 311 24.47 -32.69 -21.65
C GLY A 311 24.00 -32.43 -20.22
N THR A 312 24.44 -31.32 -19.61
CA THR A 312 23.99 -30.96 -18.25
C THR A 312 22.49 -30.74 -18.22
N PRO A 313 21.74 -31.42 -17.35
CA PRO A 313 20.29 -31.29 -17.28
C PRO A 313 19.91 -29.84 -16.98
N ARG A 314 18.84 -29.37 -17.63
CA ARG A 314 18.30 -28.02 -17.38
C ARG A 314 17.80 -27.95 -15.94
N LYS A 315 18.08 -26.83 -15.27
CA LYS A 315 17.62 -26.60 -13.89
C LYS A 315 16.18 -26.10 -13.93
N TYR A 316 15.22 -26.97 -13.67
CA TYR A 316 13.81 -26.59 -13.63
C TYR A 316 13.50 -25.89 -12.30
N HIS A 317 13.00 -24.66 -12.39
CA HIS A 317 12.51 -23.94 -11.22
C HIS A 317 11.13 -24.47 -10.86
N VAL A 318 10.96 -24.95 -9.63
CA VAL A 318 9.66 -25.41 -9.14
C VAL A 318 8.81 -24.17 -8.85
N HIS A 319 7.79 -23.94 -9.67
CA HIS A 319 6.75 -22.95 -9.38
C HIS A 319 5.50 -23.68 -8.88
N HIS A 320 5.14 -23.42 -7.61
CA HIS A 320 3.93 -23.98 -7.01
C HIS A 320 2.73 -23.11 -7.42
N ARG A 321 1.90 -23.56 -8.36
CA ARG A 321 0.58 -22.97 -8.61
C ARG A 321 -0.41 -23.54 -7.60
N GLY A 322 -0.62 -22.81 -6.50
CA GLY A 322 -1.69 -23.10 -5.55
C GLY A 322 -3.02 -22.57 -6.06
N THR A 323 -3.69 -23.27 -6.98
CA THR A 323 -5.12 -22.99 -7.23
C THR A 323 -5.93 -23.50 -6.04
N ASN A 324 -6.37 -22.59 -5.18
CA ASN A 324 -7.41 -22.75 -4.16
C ASN A 324 -7.21 -23.86 -3.13
N ALA A 325 -6.16 -23.77 -2.30
CA ALA A 325 -6.04 -24.59 -1.10
C ALA A 325 -7.01 -24.12 0.00
N SER A 326 -8.22 -24.67 0.01
CA SER A 326 -9.12 -24.63 1.17
C SER A 326 -8.54 -25.50 2.30
N ILE A 327 -8.31 -24.89 3.47
CA ILE A 327 -7.71 -25.53 4.66
C ILE A 327 -8.50 -26.76 5.12
N HIS A 328 -9.82 -26.83 4.85
CA HIS A 328 -10.66 -27.97 5.22
C HIS A 328 -10.45 -29.23 4.38
N HIS A 329 -9.73 -29.14 3.25
CA HIS A 329 -9.53 -30.26 2.32
C HIS A 329 -8.06 -30.50 2.00
N TRP A 330 -7.13 -30.18 2.90
CA TRP A 330 -5.68 -30.33 2.64
C TRP A 330 -5.26 -31.77 2.25
N ARG A 331 -5.99 -32.80 2.72
CA ARG A 331 -5.82 -34.20 2.30
C ARG A 331 -6.33 -34.52 0.88
N ARG A 332 -7.14 -33.65 0.27
CA ARG A 332 -7.73 -33.79 -1.07
C ARG A 332 -7.22 -32.75 -2.09
N THR A 333 -6.58 -31.68 -1.64
CA THR A 333 -5.92 -30.72 -2.54
C THR A 333 -4.71 -31.39 -3.18
N ARG A 334 -4.87 -31.77 -4.45
CA ARG A 334 -3.79 -32.29 -5.26
C ARG A 334 -2.91 -31.12 -5.70
N TYR A 335 -1.68 -31.08 -5.23
CA TYR A 335 -0.67 -30.19 -5.77
C TYR A 335 -0.39 -30.61 -7.21
N ILE A 336 -0.62 -29.71 -8.16
CA ILE A 336 -0.28 -29.93 -9.56
C ILE A 336 0.94 -29.07 -9.84
N GLN A 337 2.08 -29.69 -10.07
CA GLN A 337 3.23 -29.02 -10.68
C GLN A 337 2.81 -28.62 -12.10
N GLY A 338 2.70 -27.32 -12.34
CA GLY A 338 2.42 -26.76 -13.66
C GLY A 338 3.72 -26.42 -14.37
N TYR A 339 3.84 -26.85 -15.62
CA TYR A 339 4.84 -26.37 -16.57
C TYR A 339 4.39 -25.02 -17.14
N ASP A 340 5.28 -24.03 -17.20
CA ASP A 340 5.02 -22.76 -17.90
C ASP A 340 5.69 -22.83 -19.28
N GLU A 341 4.90 -23.12 -20.31
CA GLU A 341 5.35 -23.14 -21.72
C GLU A 341 5.87 -21.77 -22.20
N HIS A 342 5.60 -20.69 -21.47
CA HIS A 342 5.86 -19.32 -21.91
C HIS A 342 7.07 -18.65 -21.26
N HIS A 343 7.99 -19.40 -20.64
CA HIS A 343 9.25 -18.80 -20.21
C HIS A 343 10.07 -18.36 -21.43
N LEU A 344 10.33 -17.05 -21.53
CA LEU A 344 11.18 -16.46 -22.56
C LEU A 344 12.54 -17.15 -22.54
N LYS A 345 12.83 -17.88 -23.61
CA LYS A 345 14.07 -18.62 -23.81
C LYS A 345 15.24 -17.65 -23.92
N THR A 346 15.97 -17.39 -22.84
CA THR A 346 17.22 -16.60 -22.88
C THR A 346 18.40 -17.39 -23.48
N GLY A 347 18.15 -18.28 -24.45
CA GLY A 347 19.17 -19.17 -25.02
C GLY A 347 18.96 -19.50 -26.50
N ASP A 348 17.72 -19.50 -26.99
CA ASP A 348 17.42 -19.92 -28.37
C ASP A 348 17.68 -18.81 -29.41
N GLU A 349 17.58 -17.52 -29.03
CA GLU A 349 17.85 -16.41 -29.97
C GLU A 349 19.31 -16.39 -30.45
N THR A 350 20.26 -16.90 -29.66
CA THR A 350 21.67 -16.93 -30.08
C THR A 350 21.94 -18.06 -31.07
N GLU A 351 21.29 -19.21 -30.91
CA GLU A 351 21.53 -20.39 -31.74
C GLU A 351 20.78 -20.32 -33.09
N GLU A 352 19.59 -19.73 -33.11
CA GLU A 352 18.83 -19.48 -34.34
C GLU A 352 19.47 -18.37 -35.17
N ASN A 353 20.05 -17.34 -34.54
CA ASN A 353 20.85 -16.32 -35.22
C ASN A 353 22.19 -16.88 -35.77
N LEU A 354 22.82 -17.83 -35.07
CA LEU A 354 24.03 -18.51 -35.56
C LEU A 354 23.73 -19.46 -36.74
N LYS A 355 22.61 -20.21 -36.71
CA LYS A 355 22.17 -21.06 -37.82
C LYS A 355 21.73 -20.24 -39.05
N ASN A 356 21.08 -19.10 -38.84
CA ASN A 356 20.71 -18.17 -39.91
C ASN A 356 21.92 -17.41 -40.49
N ALA A 357 22.96 -17.13 -39.69
CA ALA A 357 24.21 -16.58 -40.19
C ALA A 357 24.99 -17.59 -41.06
N GLN A 358 24.96 -18.88 -40.71
CA GLN A 358 25.63 -19.94 -41.50
C GLN A 358 24.87 -20.30 -42.78
N SER A 359 23.53 -20.29 -42.78
CA SER A 359 22.72 -20.57 -43.98
C SER A 359 22.83 -19.46 -45.04
N ASN A 360 23.00 -18.21 -44.63
CA ASN A 360 23.19 -17.08 -45.54
C ASN A 360 24.57 -17.03 -46.23
N PHE A 361 25.60 -17.68 -45.68
CA PHE A 361 26.90 -17.83 -46.36
C PHE A 361 26.91 -18.96 -47.41
N GLY A 362 26.04 -19.96 -47.28
CA GLY A 362 25.96 -21.10 -48.21
C GLY A 362 25.22 -20.84 -49.53
N ASN A 363 24.41 -19.78 -49.60
CA ASN A 363 23.48 -19.55 -50.72
C ASN A 363 24.01 -18.58 -51.81
N LYS A 364 25.28 -18.16 -51.76
CA LYS A 364 25.93 -17.30 -52.78
C LYS A 364 26.71 -18.06 -53.87
N SER A 365 26.66 -19.41 -53.91
CA SER A 365 27.50 -20.22 -54.81
C SER A 365 26.74 -21.00 -55.91
N LYS A 366 25.46 -20.71 -56.18
CA LYS A 366 24.72 -21.38 -57.27
C LYS A 366 23.83 -20.43 -58.05
N ASN A 367 24.43 -19.59 -58.88
CA ASN A 367 23.79 -19.04 -60.08
C ASN A 367 24.76 -19.20 -61.26
N LYS A 368 24.54 -20.24 -62.06
CA LYS A 368 25.18 -20.48 -63.37
C LYS A 368 24.04 -20.66 -64.38
N PRO A 369 23.96 -19.89 -65.47
CA PRO A 369 22.90 -20.05 -66.48
C PRO A 369 23.25 -21.16 -67.49
N LYS A 370 22.22 -21.86 -68.00
CA LYS A 370 22.30 -22.97 -68.96
C LYS A 370 22.12 -22.51 -70.43
N ASP A 371 23.11 -22.91 -71.25
CA ASP A 371 23.14 -23.47 -72.62
C ASP A 371 22.21 -22.99 -73.76
N ASN A 372 22.80 -22.63 -74.92
CA ASN A 372 22.89 -23.52 -76.10
C ASN A 372 23.60 -22.92 -77.34
N HIS A 373 24.66 -23.62 -77.78
CA HIS A 373 25.18 -23.95 -79.13
C HIS A 373 25.15 -23.03 -80.38
N LYS A 374 26.27 -23.11 -81.13
CA LYS A 374 26.60 -22.88 -82.58
C LYS A 374 27.55 -21.68 -82.80
N ASP A 375 28.60 -21.67 -83.62
CA ASP A 375 29.11 -22.54 -84.70
C ASP A 375 30.58 -22.10 -85.05
N ILE A 376 31.43 -23.07 -85.42
CA ILE A 376 32.32 -23.07 -86.61
C ILE A 376 33.48 -22.03 -86.77
N LYS A 377 34.72 -22.60 -86.83
CA LYS A 377 35.93 -22.27 -87.64
C LYS A 377 36.75 -20.99 -87.31
N LYS A 378 38.07 -21.15 -87.05
CA LYS A 378 39.24 -21.01 -88.00
C LYS A 378 39.31 -19.59 -88.60
N ASP A 379 40.40 -18.84 -88.62
CA ASP A 379 41.84 -19.11 -88.58
C ASP A 379 42.60 -17.86 -88.07
N ASN A 380 43.81 -18.09 -87.56
CA ASN A 380 44.93 -17.14 -87.42
C ASN A 380 45.42 -16.69 -88.84
N PRO A 381 46.48 -15.89 -89.03
CA PRO A 381 46.95 -14.64 -88.40
C PRO A 381 47.39 -13.56 -89.45
N LYS A 382 47.91 -12.43 -88.92
CA LYS A 382 48.82 -11.44 -89.53
C LYS A 382 48.27 -10.54 -90.66
N ALA A 383 48.17 -9.25 -90.38
CA ALA A 383 49.21 -8.26 -90.71
C ALA A 383 48.94 -6.97 -89.93
#